data_AF-A0A432QBB8-F1
#
_entry.id   AF-A0A432QBB8-F1
#
_cell.length_a   1.000
_cell.length_b   1.000
_cell.length_c   1.000
_cell.angle_alpha   90.00
_cell.angle_beta   90.00
_cell.angle_gamma   90.00
#
_symmetry.space_group_name_H-M   'P 1'
#
loop_
_entity.id
_entity.type
_entity.pdbx_description
1 polymer ?
#
loop_
_entity_poly.entity_id
_entity_poly.type
_entity_poly.pdbx_seq_one_letter_code
_entity_poly.pdbx_strand_id
1 'polypeptide(L)' 'LTFVALPEGEWERFEKLEQLRALEYGYTIRVVLTQHDSIEVDTPQDAARVEEMIRSATAG' A
#
# COMPACT_ATOMS: atom_id res chain seq x y z
N LEU A 1 10.24 16.28 1.41
CA LEU A 1 8.92 15.67 1.15
C LEU A 1 8.46 16.15 -0.22
N THR A 2 8.79 15.44 -1.30
CA THR A 2 8.57 15.95 -2.67
C THR A 2 7.24 15.46 -3.26
N PHE A 3 6.97 14.14 -3.19
CA PHE A 3 5.71 13.57 -3.67
C PHE A 3 4.51 13.86 -2.75
N VAL A 4 4.68 13.71 -1.43
CA VAL A 4 3.61 13.94 -0.43
C VAL A 4 3.14 15.40 -0.37
N ALA A 5 3.96 16.33 -0.88
CA ALA A 5 3.61 17.75 -0.94
C ALA A 5 2.89 18.15 -2.23
N LEU A 6 2.71 17.23 -3.18
CA LEU A 6 2.00 17.52 -4.43
C LEU A 6 0.51 17.71 -4.17
N PRO A 7 -0.14 18.70 -4.81
CA PRO A 7 -1.60 18.82 -4.80
C PRO A 7 -2.29 17.57 -5.36
N GLU A 8 -3.52 17.31 -4.88
CA GLU A 8 -4.40 16.27 -5.44
C GLU A 8 -4.54 16.44 -6.96
N GLY A 9 -4.39 15.34 -7.68
CA GLY A 9 -4.54 15.27 -9.13
C GLY A 9 -5.99 15.24 -9.59
N GLU A 10 -6.25 15.54 -10.86
CA GLU A 10 -7.61 15.48 -11.41
C GLU A 10 -8.13 14.03 -11.42
N TRP A 11 -7.31 13.07 -11.87
CA TRP A 11 -7.66 11.66 -11.90
C TRP A 11 -7.70 11.04 -10.51
N GLU A 12 -6.82 11.46 -9.60
CA GLU A 12 -6.92 11.08 -8.18
C GLU A 12 -8.29 11.46 -7.62
N ARG A 13 -8.76 12.68 -7.88
CA ARG A 13 -10.06 13.15 -7.39
C ARG A 13 -11.24 12.35 -7.95
N PHE A 14 -11.20 12.03 -9.25
CA PHE A 14 -12.26 11.28 -9.93
C PHE A 14 -12.31 9.80 -9.53
N GLU A 15 -11.16 9.12 -9.48
CA GLU A 15 -11.07 7.67 -9.27
C GLU A 15 -10.85 7.30 -7.79
N LYS A 16 -10.51 8.28 -6.95
CA LYS A 16 -10.09 8.08 -5.55
C LYS A 16 -8.84 7.18 -5.42
N LEU A 17 -7.90 7.38 -6.34
CA LEU A 17 -6.65 6.61 -6.44
C LEU A 17 -5.42 7.53 -6.38
N GLU A 18 -4.74 7.57 -5.23
CA GLU A 18 -3.55 8.41 -4.98
C GLU A 18 -2.40 8.14 -5.96
N GLN A 19 -2.24 6.90 -6.41
CA GLN A 19 -1.18 6.52 -7.35
C GLN A 19 -1.29 7.27 -8.69
N LEU A 20 -2.48 7.76 -9.07
CA LEU A 20 -2.67 8.54 -10.29
C LEU A 20 -1.97 9.91 -10.19
N ARG A 21 -1.88 10.51 -8.99
CA ARG A 21 -1.10 11.74 -8.76
C ARG A 21 0.36 11.55 -9.14
N ALA A 22 0.94 10.39 -8.86
CA ALA A 22 2.32 10.10 -9.25
C ALA A 22 2.47 10.15 -10.78
N LEU A 23 1.55 9.52 -11.51
CA LEU A 23 1.56 9.49 -12.97
C LEU A 23 1.34 10.89 -13.57
N GLU A 24 0.42 11.67 -13.02
CA GLU A 24 0.13 13.04 -13.49
C GLU A 24 1.34 13.98 -13.37
N TYR A 25 2.11 13.87 -12.28
CA TYR A 25 3.30 14.68 -12.06
C TYR A 25 4.58 14.07 -12.68
N GLY A 26 4.44 13.08 -13.58
CA GLY A 26 5.53 12.53 -14.36
C GLY A 26 6.40 11.50 -13.64
N TYR A 27 5.96 10.98 -12.50
CA TYR A 27 6.63 9.85 -11.85
C TYR A 27 6.25 8.53 -12.54
N THR A 28 7.17 7.58 -12.53
CA THR A 28 6.94 6.22 -13.02
C THR A 28 6.67 5.26 -11.85
N ILE A 29 5.64 4.42 -11.99
CA ILE A 29 5.35 3.36 -11.03
C ILE A 29 5.87 2.04 -11.59
N ARG A 30 6.80 1.41 -10.88
CA ARG A 30 7.29 0.06 -11.20
C ARG A 30 6.41 -0.99 -10.53
N VAL A 31 5.90 -1.94 -11.30
CA VAL A 31 5.13 -3.08 -10.81
C VAL A 31 5.92 -4.37 -11.08
N VAL A 32 5.98 -5.27 -10.10
CA VAL A 32 6.65 -6.57 -10.20
C VAL A 32 5.73 -7.66 -9.65
N LEU A 33 5.84 -8.87 -10.20
CA LEU A 33 5.14 -10.04 -9.65
C LEU A 33 5.87 -10.55 -8.41
N THR A 34 5.12 -10.83 -7.36
CA THR A 34 5.60 -11.45 -6.12
C THR A 34 4.90 -12.79 -5.92
N GLN A 35 5.61 -13.75 -5.32
CA GLN A 35 5.03 -15.04 -4.89
C GLN A 35 4.43 -14.94 -3.48
N HIS A 36 4.66 -13.83 -2.79
CA HIS A 36 4.13 -13.58 -1.46
C HIS A 36 2.79 -12.86 -1.57
N ASP A 37 1.76 -13.43 -0.97
CA ASP A 37 0.48 -12.77 -0.79
C ASP A 37 0.58 -11.72 0.33
N SER A 38 -0.08 -10.58 0.14
CA SER A 38 -0.28 -9.61 1.21
C SER A 38 -1.34 -10.13 2.18
N ILE A 39 -1.06 -10.04 3.47
CA ILE A 39 -2.06 -10.34 4.50
C ILE A 39 -2.87 -9.07 4.76
N GLU A 40 -4.16 -9.11 4.45
CA GLU A 40 -5.10 -8.01 4.73
C GLU A 40 -5.42 -7.96 6.24
N VAL A 41 -5.53 -6.74 6.77
CA VAL A 41 -5.83 -6.49 8.20
C VAL A 41 -6.90 -5.41 8.32
N ASP A 42 -8.15 -5.81 8.14
CA ASP A 42 -9.29 -4.89 8.16
C ASP A 42 -10.12 -4.99 9.45
N THR A 43 -10.02 -6.13 10.15
CA THR A 43 -10.75 -6.38 11.40
C THR A 43 -9.81 -6.61 12.58
N PRO A 44 -10.29 -6.40 13.83
CA PRO A 44 -9.51 -6.78 15.02
C PRO A 44 -9.06 -8.25 15.02
N GLN A 45 -9.85 -9.13 14.42
CA GLN A 45 -9.54 -10.55 14.30
C GLN A 45 -8.36 -10.80 13.35
N ASP A 46 -8.25 -10.03 12.27
CA ASP A 46 -7.13 -10.13 11.34
C ASP A 46 -5.83 -9.67 12.00
N ALA A 47 -5.89 -8.62 12.82
CA ALA A 47 -4.75 -8.14 13.59
C ALA A 47 -4.22 -9.23 14.54
N ALA A 48 -5.12 -9.91 15.26
CA ALA A 48 -4.74 -11.02 16.14
C ALA A 48 -4.08 -12.18 15.39
N ARG A 49 -4.55 -12.50 14.17
CA ARG A 49 -3.94 -13.52 13.31
C ARG A 49 -2.53 -13.11 12.90
N VAL A 50 -2.33 -11.87 12.46
CA VAL A 50 -1.02 -11.35 12.05
C VAL A 50 -0.05 -11.30 13.24
N GLU A 51 -0.50 -10.92 14.43
CA GLU A 51 0.34 -10.96 15.62
C GLU A 51 0.88 -12.36 15.91
N GLU A 52 0.05 -13.40 15.81
CA GLU A 52 0.49 -14.78 16.01
C GLU A 52 1.46 -15.24 14.92
N MET A 53 1.22 -14.84 13.66
CA MET A 53 2.16 -15.10 12.56
C MET A 53 3.53 -14.46 12.79
N ILE A 54 3.56 -13.22 13.29
CA ILE A 54 4.82 -12.52 13.62
C ILE A 54 5.54 -13.23 14.77
N ARG A 55 4.82 -13.62 15.84
CA ARG A 55 5.41 -14.31 17.00
C ARG A 55 5.98 -15.68 16.62
N SER A 56 5.25 -16.46 15.81
CA SER A 56 5.71 -17.76 15.34
C SER A 56 6.91 -17.66 14.38
N ALA A 57 7.00 -16.60 13.58
CA ALA A 57 8.13 -16.36 12.69
C ALA A 57 9.42 -15.89 13.41
N THR A 58 9.31 -15.33 14.62
CA THR A 58 10.48 -14.88 15.43
C THR A 58 10.99 -15.93 16.42
N ALA A 59 10.33 -17.09 16.54
CA ALA A 59 10.69 -18.15 17.49
C ALA A 59 11.66 -19.22 16.93
N GLY A 60 12.38 -18.92 15.84
CA GLY A 60 13.44 -19.76 15.26
C GLY A 60 14.73 -18.97 15.08
#